data_AF-A0AAE1GV44-F1
#
_entry.id   AF-A0AAE1GV44-F1
#
_cell.length_a   1.000
_cell.length_b   1.000
_cell.length_c   1.000
_cell.angle_alpha   90.00
_cell.angle_beta   90.00
_cell.angle_gamma   90.00
#
_symmetry.space_group_name_H-M   'P 1'
#
loop_
_entity.id
_entity.type
_entity.pdbx_description
1 polymer ?
#
loop_
_entity_poly.entity_id
_entity_poly.type
_entity_poly.pdbx_seq_one_letter_code
_entity_poly.pdbx_strand_id
1 'polypeptide(L)'
;MGVRLRQEPPFADIATEVSSKILALWEAASIPTVSQQCVRDRITNLHKKYTTLRAYLRSSTTTQTKKDEKTASFKEEFSQLFDIASCKCKDLSFCICPKDKRVPPLEHAFFLDKKGPRRMAMARVDHAETKKLRQRAERTAKRMRLEQKVERGCEPSTSFSPQITDTRMGDGSDGDEDDPPEVNVKAKPDDSDDDVHLPLRLARSQAQTLQARLDLSETTVVAQRYGLSLRATAHVSSTVLLSAKKAGLISEEVSDSLVIDKSKIKRGNAKIGAKLKQKSRTDVPLRGLYFDGRKDDTLTASGFVKEEHISLVAKPGSKYIGHVATTSGHAANERNAIYNNVTSEVTGGFDEVVVLGCDGTNTNTGWKAGIMRKLEEKVGRPLQWIVCLLHFNELPFRHLLIHIDGPTSGPNKFSGPIGQLLPNCETLDVVKFKAVECNLPEMDLTDFSSDQKYLFQIADAIRSGTCSPELASRKPGPINMARWLTTANRIVRLYISTKKPTKKLQVLVQYLLSVYVPLWFTIRKNKSITEGTRHLFQAIKLSRFLPVKYREVVDNTIQTNAFFALPENVLLAMVTDSRLTVRQDALAKILQAKTEQSDTAFKQ
;
A
#
# COMPACT_ATOMS: atom_id res chain seq x y z
N MET A 1 -6.30 -26.29 -36.96
CA MET A 1 -6.80 -26.90 -35.71
C MET A 1 -7.70 -25.90 -35.01
N GLY A 2 -9.00 -26.19 -34.91
CA GLY A 2 -9.98 -25.28 -34.32
C GLY A 2 -9.69 -24.97 -32.85
N VAL A 3 -9.69 -23.69 -32.51
CA VAL A 3 -9.56 -23.22 -31.13
C VAL A 3 -10.83 -23.62 -30.38
N ARG A 4 -10.73 -24.63 -29.50
CA ARG A 4 -11.79 -24.90 -28.52
C ARG A 4 -11.91 -23.68 -27.61
N LEU A 5 -13.00 -22.93 -27.76
CA LEU A 5 -13.48 -21.99 -26.76
C LEU A 5 -13.49 -22.75 -25.42
N ARG A 6 -12.81 -22.23 -24.39
CA ARG A 6 -12.90 -22.81 -23.05
C ARG A 6 -14.37 -22.71 -22.62
N GLN A 7 -15.06 -23.85 -22.58
CA GLN A 7 -16.38 -23.92 -21.98
C GLN A 7 -16.26 -23.48 -20.52
N GLU A 8 -17.19 -22.64 -20.07
CA GLU A 8 -17.29 -22.31 -18.65
C GLU A 8 -17.46 -23.62 -17.85
N PRO A 9 -16.75 -23.77 -16.71
CA PRO A 9 -16.84 -24.99 -15.93
C PRO A 9 -18.29 -25.18 -15.44
N PRO A 10 -18.81 -26.41 -15.44
CA PRO A 10 -20.11 -26.74 -14.86
C PRO A 10 -20.28 -26.12 -13.46
N PHE A 11 -21.46 -25.58 -13.15
CA PHE A 11 -21.71 -24.97 -11.84
C PHE A 11 -21.46 -25.92 -10.67
N ALA A 12 -21.62 -27.24 -10.87
CA ALA A 12 -21.30 -28.26 -9.88
C ALA A 12 -19.81 -28.26 -9.47
N ASP A 13 -18.91 -28.01 -10.43
CA ASP A 13 -17.47 -27.92 -10.17
C ASP A 13 -17.14 -26.63 -9.41
N ILE A 14 -17.78 -25.52 -9.79
CA ILE A 14 -17.69 -24.24 -9.08
C ILE A 14 -18.19 -24.38 -7.64
N ALA A 15 -19.35 -25.02 -7.43
CA ALA A 15 -19.92 -25.24 -6.11
C ALA A 15 -19.01 -26.13 -5.24
N THR A 16 -18.36 -27.12 -5.83
CA THR A 16 -17.38 -27.97 -5.13
C THR A 16 -16.16 -27.18 -4.69
N GLU A 17 -15.53 -26.43 -5.60
CA GLU A 17 -14.37 -25.60 -5.28
C GLU A 17 -14.67 -24.52 -4.22
N VAL A 18 -15.82 -23.85 -4.36
CA VAL A 18 -16.26 -22.83 -3.39
C VAL A 18 -16.56 -23.46 -2.04
N SER A 19 -17.22 -24.63 -2.00
CA SER A 19 -17.49 -25.34 -0.74
C SER A 19 -16.21 -25.70 0.02
N SER A 20 -15.18 -26.18 -0.68
CA SER A 20 -13.87 -26.51 -0.09
C SER A 20 -13.20 -25.27 0.50
N LYS A 21 -13.23 -24.14 -0.20
CA LYS A 21 -12.66 -22.87 0.28
C LYS A 21 -13.39 -22.33 1.50
N ILE A 22 -14.72 -22.40 1.51
CA ILE A 22 -15.51 -21.95 2.66
C ILE A 22 -15.17 -22.83 3.87
N LEU A 23 -15.14 -24.15 3.72
CA LEU A 23 -14.80 -25.05 4.84
C LEU A 23 -13.41 -24.76 5.41
N ALA A 24 -12.40 -24.60 4.55
CA ALA A 24 -11.04 -24.29 5.00
C ALA A 24 -10.96 -23.01 5.85
N LEU A 25 -11.76 -21.98 5.54
CA LEU A 25 -11.82 -20.74 6.32
C LEU A 25 -12.41 -20.95 7.72
N TRP A 26 -13.43 -21.81 7.84
CA TRP A 26 -14.08 -22.09 9.12
C TRP A 26 -13.29 -23.10 9.96
N GLU A 27 -12.61 -24.04 9.31
CA GLU A 27 -11.65 -24.95 9.96
C GLU A 27 -10.46 -24.18 10.54
N ALA A 28 -9.94 -23.19 9.82
CA ALA A 28 -8.92 -22.27 10.34
C ALA A 28 -9.40 -21.47 11.56
N ALA A 29 -10.71 -21.25 11.68
CA ALA A 29 -11.33 -20.58 12.82
C ALA A 29 -11.69 -21.54 13.97
N SER A 30 -11.36 -22.84 13.87
CA SER A 30 -11.66 -23.85 14.90
C SER A 30 -13.16 -23.99 15.26
N ILE A 31 -14.06 -23.65 14.33
CA ILE A 31 -15.52 -23.75 14.54
C ILE A 31 -16.06 -24.99 13.83
N PRO A 32 -16.77 -25.91 14.53
CA PRO A 32 -17.38 -27.07 13.89
C PRO A 32 -18.40 -26.68 12.81
N THR A 33 -18.30 -27.27 11.63
CA THR A 33 -19.12 -26.95 10.45
C THR A 33 -20.02 -28.11 10.03
N VAL A 34 -21.06 -27.80 9.26
CA VAL A 34 -21.88 -28.81 8.56
C VAL A 34 -21.06 -29.50 7.46
N SER A 35 -21.50 -30.68 7.02
CA SER A 35 -20.77 -31.44 6.00
C SER A 35 -20.59 -30.67 4.69
N GLN A 36 -19.52 -30.96 3.96
CA GLN A 36 -19.25 -30.36 2.64
C GLN A 36 -20.41 -30.55 1.67
N GLN A 37 -21.07 -31.70 1.72
CA GLN A 37 -22.26 -31.97 0.91
C GLN A 37 -23.36 -30.95 1.19
N CYS A 38 -23.65 -30.67 2.48
CA CYS A 38 -24.67 -29.69 2.86
C CYS A 38 -24.33 -28.27 2.35
N VAL A 39 -23.05 -27.88 2.39
CA VAL A 39 -22.61 -26.58 1.85
C VAL A 39 -22.79 -26.52 0.33
N ARG A 40 -22.42 -27.58 -0.41
CA ARG A 40 -22.62 -27.68 -1.86
C ARG A 40 -24.11 -27.60 -2.23
N ASP A 41 -24.97 -28.29 -1.49
CA ASP A 41 -26.41 -28.29 -1.72
C ASP A 41 -27.00 -26.89 -1.52
N ARG A 42 -26.57 -26.17 -0.47
CA ARG A 42 -26.99 -24.78 -0.23
C ARG A 42 -26.56 -23.84 -1.36
N ILE A 43 -25.31 -23.92 -1.81
CA ILE A 43 -24.79 -23.11 -2.94
C ILE A 43 -25.57 -23.41 -4.22
N THR A 44 -25.83 -24.69 -4.50
CA THR A 44 -26.56 -25.14 -5.68
C THR A 44 -28.01 -24.67 -5.66
N ASN A 45 -28.68 -24.77 -4.51
CA ASN A 45 -30.06 -24.30 -4.36
C ASN A 45 -30.17 -22.78 -4.54
N LEU A 46 -29.24 -22.02 -3.95
CA LEU A 46 -29.20 -20.58 -4.11
C LEU A 46 -28.96 -20.16 -5.57
N HIS A 47 -28.12 -20.90 -6.31
CA HIS A 47 -27.91 -20.65 -7.74
C HIS A 47 -29.16 -20.94 -8.59
N LYS A 48 -29.93 -21.98 -8.26
CA LYS A 48 -31.24 -22.24 -8.88
C LYS A 48 -32.22 -21.09 -8.61
N LYS A 49 -32.29 -20.61 -7.37
CA LYS A 49 -33.11 -19.44 -6.99
C LYS A 49 -32.66 -18.17 -7.72
N TYR A 50 -31.36 -17.93 -7.82
CA TYR A 50 -30.80 -16.79 -8.56
C TYR A 50 -31.19 -16.85 -10.05
N THR A 51 -31.06 -18.01 -10.68
CA THR A 51 -31.43 -18.19 -12.10
C THR A 51 -32.92 -17.92 -12.32
N THR A 52 -33.76 -18.39 -11.40
CA THR A 52 -35.21 -18.13 -11.40
C THR A 52 -35.52 -16.65 -11.19
N LEU A 53 -34.86 -16.00 -10.24
CA LEU A 53 -34.99 -14.57 -9.98
C LEU A 53 -34.56 -13.74 -11.19
N ARG A 54 -33.45 -14.10 -11.83
CA ARG A 54 -32.94 -13.43 -13.03
C ARG A 54 -33.95 -13.49 -14.18
N ALA A 55 -34.61 -14.63 -14.37
CA ALA A 55 -35.70 -14.75 -15.33
C ALA A 55 -36.92 -13.90 -14.92
N TYR A 56 -37.30 -13.93 -13.65
CA TYR A 56 -38.42 -13.16 -13.09
C TYR A 56 -38.25 -11.63 -13.23
N LEU A 57 -37.04 -11.11 -12.99
CA LEU A 57 -36.72 -9.69 -13.11
C LEU A 57 -36.82 -9.18 -14.55
N ARG A 58 -36.59 -10.05 -15.54
CA ARG A 58 -36.69 -9.76 -16.98
C ARG A 58 -38.13 -9.77 -17.52
N SER A 59 -39.09 -10.27 -16.76
CA SER A 59 -40.51 -10.26 -17.17
C SER A 59 -41.08 -8.83 -17.21
N SER A 60 -41.78 -8.49 -18.29
CA SER A 60 -42.48 -7.20 -18.48
C SER A 60 -43.84 -7.14 -17.77
N THR A 61 -44.39 -8.28 -17.33
CA THR A 61 -45.75 -8.39 -16.75
C THR A 61 -45.78 -8.15 -15.22
N THR A 62 -44.62 -7.98 -14.57
CA THR A 62 -44.51 -7.88 -13.11
C THR A 62 -44.23 -6.46 -12.64
N THR A 63 -44.96 -5.98 -11.63
CA THR A 63 -44.75 -4.65 -11.01
C THR A 63 -43.37 -4.53 -10.34
N GLN A 64 -42.83 -3.30 -10.33
CA GLN A 64 -41.51 -3.01 -9.74
C GLN A 64 -41.45 -3.37 -8.25
N THR A 65 -42.51 -3.10 -7.49
CA THR A 65 -42.63 -3.46 -6.06
C THR A 65 -42.43 -4.94 -5.79
N LYS A 66 -43.06 -5.82 -6.59
CA LYS A 66 -42.90 -7.28 -6.45
C LYS A 66 -41.50 -7.76 -6.86
N LYS A 67 -40.82 -7.04 -7.76
CA LYS A 67 -39.41 -7.32 -8.12
C LYS A 67 -38.48 -6.95 -6.99
N ASP A 68 -38.72 -5.83 -6.33
CA ASP A 68 -37.93 -5.35 -5.19
C ASP A 68 -38.10 -6.27 -3.97
N GLU A 69 -39.33 -6.71 -3.66
CA GLU A 69 -39.62 -7.69 -2.59
C GLU A 69 -38.88 -9.01 -2.79
N LYS A 70 -38.96 -9.62 -3.98
CA LYS A 70 -38.24 -10.87 -4.26
C LYS A 70 -36.72 -10.70 -4.24
N THR A 71 -36.23 -9.52 -4.64
CA THR A 71 -34.80 -9.19 -4.58
C THR A 71 -34.34 -9.03 -3.13
N ALA A 72 -35.14 -8.40 -2.27
CA ALA A 72 -34.87 -8.29 -0.84
C ALA A 72 -34.85 -9.65 -0.15
N SER A 73 -35.85 -10.50 -0.41
CA SER A 73 -35.91 -11.88 0.09
C SER A 73 -34.70 -12.71 -0.33
N PHE A 74 -34.27 -12.62 -1.60
CA PHE A 74 -33.06 -13.30 -2.06
C PHE A 74 -31.78 -12.78 -1.38
N LYS A 75 -31.66 -11.47 -1.13
CA LYS A 75 -30.52 -10.89 -0.40
C LYS A 75 -30.46 -11.38 1.04
N GLU A 76 -31.60 -11.53 1.70
CA GLU A 76 -31.69 -12.08 3.05
C GLU A 76 -31.22 -13.54 3.08
N GLU A 77 -31.73 -14.39 2.18
CA GLU A 77 -31.27 -15.77 2.07
C GLU A 77 -29.78 -15.88 1.72
N PHE A 78 -29.28 -15.04 0.82
CA PHE A 78 -27.87 -14.98 0.45
C PHE A 78 -26.99 -14.65 1.65
N SER A 79 -27.43 -13.75 2.54
CA SER A 79 -26.68 -13.38 3.74
C SER A 79 -26.47 -14.54 4.72
N GLN A 80 -27.38 -15.53 4.71
CA GLN A 80 -27.34 -16.70 5.58
C GLN A 80 -26.50 -17.85 5.00
N LEU A 81 -26.14 -17.81 3.71
CA LEU A 81 -25.41 -18.88 3.02
C LEU A 81 -24.10 -19.25 3.71
N PHE A 82 -23.37 -18.24 4.19
CA PHE A 82 -22.03 -18.40 4.73
C PHE A 82 -22.00 -18.81 6.21
N ASP A 83 -23.14 -18.87 6.91
CA ASP A 83 -23.22 -19.45 8.25
C ASP A 83 -23.32 -20.98 8.17
N ILE A 84 -22.15 -21.61 8.06
CA ILE A 84 -22.01 -23.07 7.96
C ILE A 84 -21.67 -23.74 9.29
N ALA A 85 -21.74 -23.04 10.42
CA ALA A 85 -21.52 -23.68 11.72
C ALA A 85 -22.56 -24.75 12.03
N SER A 86 -22.10 -25.85 12.63
CA SER A 86 -22.95 -26.96 13.10
C SER A 86 -23.85 -26.53 14.26
N CYS A 87 -23.35 -25.67 15.15
CA CYS A 87 -24.13 -25.10 16.24
C CYS A 87 -24.94 -23.89 15.77
N LYS A 88 -26.25 -23.90 16.04
CA LYS A 88 -27.19 -22.80 15.75
C LYS A 88 -27.80 -22.15 17.00
N CYS A 89 -27.30 -22.45 18.19
CA CYS A 89 -27.75 -21.82 19.43
C CYS A 89 -27.54 -20.30 19.38
N LYS A 90 -28.55 -19.56 19.86
CA LYS A 90 -28.48 -18.08 19.97
C LYS A 90 -27.67 -17.66 21.19
N ASP A 91 -27.82 -18.38 22.29
CA ASP A 91 -27.00 -18.26 23.48
C ASP A 91 -26.07 -19.48 23.57
N LEU A 92 -24.76 -19.23 23.51
CA LEU A 92 -23.75 -20.28 23.57
C LEU A 92 -23.43 -20.70 25.01
N SER A 93 -23.85 -19.93 26.01
CA SER A 93 -23.65 -20.21 27.45
C SER A 93 -24.47 -21.42 27.90
N PHE A 94 -25.64 -21.63 27.29
CA PHE A 94 -26.55 -22.76 27.56
C PHE A 94 -26.58 -23.79 26.40
N CYS A 95 -25.52 -23.86 25.60
CA CYS A 95 -25.50 -24.74 24.44
C CYS A 95 -25.50 -26.22 24.84
N ILE A 96 -26.53 -26.96 24.42
CA ILE A 96 -26.68 -28.41 24.63
C ILE A 96 -26.19 -29.27 23.45
N CYS A 97 -25.56 -28.67 22.42
CA CYS A 97 -25.05 -29.44 21.29
C CYS A 97 -23.97 -30.45 21.71
N PRO A 98 -23.87 -31.60 21.01
CA PRO A 98 -22.76 -32.55 21.17
C PRO A 98 -21.40 -31.87 21.11
N LYS A 99 -20.42 -32.38 21.85
CA LYS A 99 -19.11 -31.74 22.06
C LYS A 99 -18.36 -31.48 20.74
N ASP A 100 -18.49 -32.38 19.77
CA ASP A 100 -17.93 -32.31 18.42
C ASP A 100 -18.61 -31.27 17.52
N LYS A 101 -19.83 -30.85 17.84
CA LYS A 101 -20.64 -29.87 17.07
C LYS A 101 -20.76 -28.52 17.74
N ARG A 102 -20.30 -28.39 18.99
CA ARG A 102 -20.41 -27.19 19.82
C ARG A 102 -19.27 -26.21 19.51
N VAL A 103 -19.59 -24.91 19.44
CA VAL A 103 -18.56 -23.86 19.32
C VAL A 103 -17.71 -23.82 20.60
N PRO A 104 -16.38 -23.89 20.51
CA PRO A 104 -15.50 -23.81 21.68
C PRO A 104 -15.68 -22.47 22.44
N PRO A 105 -15.66 -22.44 23.79
CA PRO A 105 -15.83 -21.21 24.58
C PRO A 105 -14.92 -20.05 24.17
N LEU A 106 -13.67 -20.36 23.78
CA LEU A 106 -12.70 -19.38 23.31
C LEU A 106 -13.15 -18.65 22.03
N GLU A 107 -13.95 -19.32 21.19
CA GLU A 107 -14.43 -18.80 19.91
C GLU A 107 -15.82 -18.16 20.00
N HIS A 108 -16.44 -18.11 21.19
CA HIS A 108 -17.80 -17.58 21.36
C HIS A 108 -17.90 -16.11 20.95
N ALA A 109 -16.95 -15.28 21.38
CA ALA A 109 -16.90 -13.86 21.01
C ALA A 109 -16.77 -13.70 19.48
N PHE A 110 -15.85 -14.44 18.86
CA PHE A 110 -15.63 -14.44 17.41
C PHE A 110 -16.86 -14.90 16.63
N PHE A 111 -17.50 -15.97 17.08
CA PHE A 111 -18.70 -16.50 16.46
C PHE A 111 -19.89 -15.53 16.53
N LEU A 112 -20.10 -14.87 17.66
CA LEU A 112 -21.18 -13.88 17.83
C LEU A 112 -20.93 -12.61 17.00
N ASP A 113 -19.68 -12.13 16.94
CA ASP A 113 -19.30 -10.99 16.10
C ASP A 113 -19.53 -11.27 14.59
N LYS A 114 -19.30 -12.50 14.15
CA LYS A 114 -19.58 -12.93 12.76
C LYS A 114 -21.06 -12.92 12.40
N LYS A 115 -21.97 -13.07 13.38
CA LYS A 115 -23.43 -13.03 13.18
C LYS A 115 -24.02 -11.62 13.35
N GLY A 116 -23.25 -10.69 13.89
CA GLY A 116 -23.63 -9.28 14.09
C GLY A 116 -22.95 -8.31 13.13
N PRO A 117 -22.90 -7.01 13.44
CA PRO A 117 -22.34 -5.96 12.57
C PRO A 117 -20.80 -5.96 12.40
N ARG A 118 -20.12 -7.10 12.59
CA ARG A 118 -18.67 -7.33 12.41
C ARG A 118 -17.80 -6.20 12.97
N ARG A 119 -17.65 -6.17 14.30
CA ARG A 119 -16.88 -5.19 15.06
C ARG A 119 -15.45 -5.63 15.33
N MET A 120 -15.12 -6.92 15.18
CA MET A 120 -13.78 -7.43 15.46
C MET A 120 -12.92 -7.57 14.19
N ALA A 121 -11.64 -7.21 14.30
CA ALA A 121 -10.64 -7.34 13.25
C ALA A 121 -9.69 -8.52 13.54
N MET A 122 -9.26 -9.24 12.50
CA MET A 122 -8.26 -10.31 12.67
C MET A 122 -6.88 -9.68 12.93
N ALA A 123 -6.28 -9.98 14.07
CA ALA A 123 -4.91 -9.61 14.42
C ALA A 123 -3.88 -10.59 13.83
N ARG A 124 -2.59 -10.42 14.16
CA ARG A 124 -1.53 -11.39 13.82
C ARG A 124 -1.80 -12.75 14.48
N VAL A 125 -1.27 -13.82 13.89
CA VAL A 125 -1.33 -15.18 14.45
C VAL A 125 -0.78 -15.18 15.87
N ASP A 126 -1.59 -15.61 16.83
CA ASP A 126 -1.13 -15.84 18.19
C ASP A 126 -0.23 -17.08 18.22
N HIS A 127 1.08 -16.85 18.19
CA HIS A 127 2.08 -17.91 18.20
C HIS A 127 2.03 -18.76 19.48
N ALA A 128 1.61 -18.18 20.61
CA ALA A 128 1.51 -18.90 21.87
C ALA A 128 0.31 -19.85 21.87
N GLU A 129 -0.84 -19.40 21.40
CA GLU A 129 -2.03 -20.25 21.31
C GLU A 129 -1.90 -21.30 20.19
N THR A 130 -1.28 -20.94 19.05
CA THR A 130 -0.94 -21.89 17.98
C THR A 130 -0.04 -23.03 18.49
N LYS A 131 0.93 -22.72 19.36
CA LYS A 131 1.81 -23.72 19.99
C LYS A 131 1.01 -24.65 20.92
N LYS A 132 0.09 -24.12 21.72
CA LYS A 132 -0.79 -24.92 22.59
C LYS A 132 -1.72 -25.84 21.79
N LEU A 133 -2.30 -25.36 20.69
CA LEU A 133 -3.15 -26.16 19.80
C LEU A 133 -2.37 -27.33 19.17
N ARG A 134 -1.15 -27.09 18.70
CA ARG A 134 -0.26 -28.16 18.19
C ARG A 134 0.05 -29.20 19.26
N GLN A 135 0.39 -28.77 20.47
CA GLN A 135 0.64 -29.69 21.60
C GLN A 135 -0.60 -30.50 21.98
N ARG A 136 -1.80 -29.91 21.95
CA ARG A 136 -3.06 -30.64 22.18
C ARG A 136 -3.34 -31.66 21.07
N ALA A 137 -3.09 -31.32 19.81
CA ALA A 137 -3.24 -32.23 18.68
C ALA A 137 -2.27 -33.42 18.80
N GLU A 138 -1.00 -33.17 19.14
CA GLU A 138 0.00 -34.22 19.38
C GLU A 138 -0.38 -35.14 20.55
N ARG A 139 -0.89 -34.60 21.65
CA ARG A 139 -1.40 -35.40 22.79
C ARG A 139 -2.59 -36.25 22.39
N THR A 140 -3.51 -35.71 21.60
CA THR A 140 -4.70 -36.43 21.12
C THR A 140 -4.29 -37.56 20.15
N ALA A 141 -3.37 -37.29 19.23
CA ALA A 141 -2.83 -38.30 18.32
C ALA A 141 -2.04 -39.40 19.08
N LYS A 142 -1.29 -39.04 20.12
CA LYS A 142 -0.65 -40.02 21.02
C LYS A 142 -1.69 -40.87 21.75
N ARG A 143 -2.78 -40.28 22.25
CA ARG A 143 -3.85 -41.01 22.93
C ARG A 143 -4.56 -41.99 21.99
N MET A 144 -4.93 -41.55 20.78
CA MET A 144 -5.53 -42.45 19.77
C MET A 144 -4.60 -43.61 19.38
N ARG A 145 -3.29 -43.36 19.28
CA ARG A 145 -2.29 -44.42 19.03
C ARG A 145 -2.15 -45.39 20.21
N LEU A 146 -2.35 -44.91 21.44
CA LEU A 146 -2.32 -45.73 22.64
C LEU A 146 -3.60 -46.57 22.77
N GLU A 147 -4.77 -45.98 22.53
CA GLU A 147 -6.08 -46.66 22.47
C GLU A 147 -6.06 -47.77 21.41
N GLN A 148 -5.53 -47.50 20.20
CA GLN A 148 -5.33 -48.52 19.15
C GLN A 148 -4.28 -49.60 19.48
N LYS A 149 -3.41 -49.37 20.47
CA LYS A 149 -2.45 -50.36 20.97
C LYS A 149 -3.05 -51.19 22.10
N VAL A 150 -3.90 -50.60 22.94
CA VAL A 150 -4.63 -51.29 24.02
C VAL A 150 -5.72 -52.20 23.47
N GLU A 151 -6.45 -51.79 22.42
CA GLU A 151 -7.41 -52.66 21.71
C GLU A 151 -6.75 -53.86 21.01
N ARG A 152 -5.43 -53.82 20.80
CA ARG A 152 -4.66 -54.92 20.18
C ARG A 152 -3.90 -55.80 21.17
N GLY A 153 -4.05 -55.59 22.48
CA GLY A 153 -3.28 -56.31 23.51
C GLY A 153 -4.08 -56.68 24.76
N CYS A 154 -4.78 -57.80 24.70
CA CYS A 154 -5.26 -58.64 25.82
C CYS A 154 -5.07 -60.09 25.31
N GLU A 155 -4.42 -61.06 25.96
CA GLU A 155 -4.05 -61.35 27.37
C GLU A 155 -2.81 -62.34 27.40
N PRO A 156 -2.49 -63.11 28.48
CA PRO A 156 -1.81 -62.70 29.73
C PRO A 156 -0.57 -63.59 30.08
N SER A 157 0.02 -63.35 31.27
CA SER A 157 1.07 -64.13 32.01
C SER A 157 2.54 -63.80 31.64
N THR A 158 3.55 -63.72 32.54
CA THR A 158 3.73 -64.09 33.97
C THR A 158 4.95 -63.33 34.56
N SER A 159 4.96 -63.12 35.89
CA SER A 159 6.07 -62.82 36.84
C SER A 159 7.53 -62.58 36.36
N PHE A 160 8.20 -61.53 36.87
CA PHE A 160 9.37 -61.60 37.79
C PHE A 160 9.90 -60.18 38.16
N SER A 161 10.40 -60.06 39.40
CA SER A 161 10.88 -58.84 40.08
C SER A 161 12.39 -58.53 39.84
N PRO A 162 12.95 -57.40 40.34
CA PRO A 162 14.04 -56.64 39.70
C PRO A 162 15.45 -56.96 40.25
N GLN A 163 16.49 -56.65 39.47
CA GLN A 163 17.88 -56.58 39.93
C GLN A 163 18.64 -55.43 39.24
N ILE A 164 19.37 -54.68 40.07
CA ILE A 164 20.34 -53.64 39.78
C ILE A 164 21.67 -54.30 39.41
N THR A 165 22.39 -53.84 38.39
CA THR A 165 23.86 -53.78 38.43
C THR A 165 24.43 -52.70 37.50
N ASP A 166 25.39 -52.01 38.08
CA ASP A 166 26.31 -51.01 37.55
C ASP A 166 27.41 -51.65 36.68
N THR A 167 28.12 -50.86 35.86
CA THR A 167 29.58 -50.92 35.50
C THR A 167 29.89 -50.36 34.08
N ARG A 168 30.17 -49.05 34.02
CA ARG A 168 31.44 -48.36 33.67
C ARG A 168 32.33 -48.66 32.42
N MET A 169 32.88 -47.52 31.92
CA MET A 169 34.07 -47.22 31.08
C MET A 169 33.92 -47.33 29.55
N GLY A 170 34.31 -46.35 28.71
CA GLY A 170 34.97 -45.05 28.94
C GLY A 170 35.38 -44.37 27.62
N ASP A 171 35.92 -43.15 27.76
CA ASP A 171 36.77 -42.36 26.84
C ASP A 171 36.05 -41.52 25.76
N GLY A 172 36.26 -40.21 25.58
CA GLY A 172 37.09 -39.16 26.21
C GLY A 172 36.60 -37.80 25.65
N SER A 173 36.43 -36.75 26.48
CA SER A 173 37.33 -35.58 26.60
C SER A 173 37.55 -34.80 25.27
N ASP A 174 37.47 -33.47 25.16
CA ASP A 174 37.42 -32.35 26.09
C ASP A 174 36.94 -31.11 25.33
N GLY A 175 36.48 -30.09 26.06
CA GLY A 175 36.65 -28.70 25.63
C GLY A 175 35.52 -27.74 25.96
N ASP A 176 35.22 -27.60 27.24
CA ASP A 176 34.40 -26.54 27.84
C ASP A 176 34.97 -25.13 27.60
N GLU A 177 34.09 -24.13 27.58
CA GLU A 177 34.23 -22.89 28.36
C GLU A 177 32.80 -22.38 28.67
N ASP A 178 32.24 -22.91 29.75
CA ASP A 178 31.21 -22.27 30.57
C ASP A 178 31.88 -21.30 31.54
N ASP A 179 31.21 -20.18 31.89
CA ASP A 179 30.99 -19.81 33.29
C ASP A 179 29.98 -18.62 33.46
N PRO A 180 29.36 -18.41 34.64
CA PRO A 180 27.97 -18.82 34.88
C PRO A 180 27.17 -17.73 35.69
N PRO A 181 26.26 -18.01 36.65
CA PRO A 181 24.93 -17.40 36.67
C PRO A 181 24.67 -16.40 37.82
N GLU A 182 23.53 -15.70 37.72
CA GLU A 182 22.95 -14.88 38.77
C GLU A 182 22.60 -15.69 40.03
N VAL A 183 23.03 -15.19 41.20
CA VAL A 183 22.45 -15.59 42.50
C VAL A 183 21.83 -14.38 43.18
N ASN A 184 20.55 -14.56 43.47
CA ASN A 184 19.65 -13.69 44.19
C ASN A 184 19.84 -13.85 45.70
N VAL A 185 20.00 -12.76 46.46
CA VAL A 185 19.77 -12.75 47.91
C VAL A 185 18.92 -11.54 48.28
N LYS A 186 17.72 -11.84 48.77
CA LYS A 186 16.79 -10.95 49.47
C LYS A 186 17.39 -10.45 50.80
N ALA A 187 17.14 -9.19 51.11
CA ALA A 187 16.71 -8.77 52.44
C ALA A 187 15.97 -7.40 52.39
N LYS A 188 14.71 -7.40 52.81
CA LYS A 188 13.98 -6.30 53.49
C LYS A 188 13.72 -6.83 54.93
N PRO A 189 13.32 -6.04 55.95
CA PRO A 189 12.63 -4.73 55.98
C PRO A 189 13.27 -3.76 57.03
N ASP A 190 12.83 -2.53 57.28
CA ASP A 190 11.64 -2.11 58.05
C ASP A 190 11.50 -0.57 58.04
N ASP A 191 10.25 -0.13 58.26
CA ASP A 191 9.72 1.05 58.99
C ASP A 191 10.40 2.45 58.89
N SER A 192 9.73 3.60 58.94
CA SER A 192 8.33 4.03 59.04
C SER A 192 8.36 5.58 58.98
N ASP A 193 7.29 6.16 58.45
CA ASP A 193 6.68 7.46 58.77
C ASP A 193 7.35 8.83 58.44
N ASP A 194 6.59 9.57 57.63
CA ASP A 194 6.07 10.93 57.86
C ASP A 194 6.97 12.20 57.82
N ASP A 195 6.74 12.93 56.73
CA ASP A 195 6.27 14.33 56.66
C ASP A 195 7.20 15.55 56.76
N VAL A 196 6.93 16.46 55.80
CA VAL A 196 7.07 17.94 55.76
C VAL A 196 8.40 18.60 56.21
N HIS A 197 9.13 19.24 55.28
CA HIS A 197 9.14 20.71 55.08
C HIS A 197 10.19 21.17 54.05
N LEU A 198 9.80 22.06 53.14
CA LEU A 198 10.67 22.87 52.28
C LEU A 198 11.50 23.87 53.12
N PRO A 199 12.74 24.21 52.71
CA PRO A 199 13.04 25.64 52.58
C PRO A 199 13.87 26.05 51.34
N LEU A 200 13.32 27.03 50.63
CA LEU A 200 13.94 28.26 50.08
C LEU A 200 15.45 28.34 49.77
N ARG A 201 15.70 28.50 48.45
CA ARG A 201 16.62 29.45 47.77
C ARG A 201 17.93 29.88 48.47
N LEU A 202 19.04 29.55 47.81
CA LEU A 202 20.13 30.51 47.58
C LEU A 202 20.63 30.41 46.13
N ALA A 203 20.63 31.57 45.48
CA ALA A 203 21.01 31.78 44.09
C ALA A 203 22.50 31.46 43.86
N ARG A 204 22.79 30.75 42.76
CA ARG A 204 24.11 30.81 42.11
C ARG A 204 23.96 31.33 40.70
N SER A 205 24.70 32.40 40.46
CA SER A 205 24.75 33.26 39.30
C SER A 205 25.15 32.53 38.02
N GLN A 206 24.63 33.06 36.91
CA GLN A 206 25.03 32.72 35.55
C GLN A 206 26.52 33.06 35.34
N ALA A 207 27.33 32.04 35.10
CA ALA A 207 28.56 32.16 34.34
C ALA A 207 28.32 31.44 33.00
N GLN A 208 27.89 32.18 31.98
CA GLN A 208 27.90 31.71 30.60
C GLN A 208 29.35 31.63 30.13
N THR A 209 29.98 30.48 30.30
CA THR A 209 31.15 30.12 29.48
C THR A 209 30.66 29.94 28.05
N LEU A 210 31.04 30.87 27.16
CA LEU A 210 30.84 30.75 25.72
C LEU A 210 31.69 29.57 25.20
N GLN A 211 31.19 28.34 25.35
CA GLN A 211 31.71 27.20 24.60
C GLN A 211 31.41 27.46 23.12
N ALA A 212 32.44 27.71 22.31
CA ALA A 212 32.34 27.72 20.86
C ALA A 212 31.84 26.34 20.41
N ARG A 213 30.55 26.24 20.07
CA ARG A 213 29.94 25.00 19.57
C ARG A 213 29.86 25.09 18.06
N LEU A 214 30.43 24.11 17.37
CA LEU A 214 30.32 23.99 15.92
C LEU A 214 28.85 23.95 15.52
N ASP A 215 28.44 24.84 14.60
CA ASP A 215 27.14 24.72 13.96
C ASP A 215 27.18 23.53 13.00
N LEU A 216 26.26 22.59 13.22
CA LEU A 216 26.16 21.35 12.45
C LEU A 216 24.92 21.37 11.56
N SER A 217 24.24 22.52 11.43
CA SER A 217 22.95 22.64 10.73
C SER A 217 23.06 22.17 9.28
N GLU A 218 24.02 22.67 8.51
CA GLU A 218 24.23 22.30 7.11
C GLU A 218 24.60 20.82 6.98
N THR A 219 25.54 20.36 7.81
CA THR A 219 25.98 18.96 7.87
C THR A 219 24.81 18.01 8.11
N THR A 220 23.92 18.36 9.03
CA THR A 220 22.76 17.54 9.38
C THR A 220 21.67 17.56 8.29
N VAL A 221 21.43 18.70 7.64
CA VAL A 221 20.55 18.78 6.45
C VAL A 221 21.08 17.90 5.32
N VAL A 222 22.38 18.01 5.00
CA VAL A 222 23.03 17.25 3.93
C VAL A 222 23.01 15.75 4.26
N ALA A 223 23.37 15.38 5.49
CA ALA A 223 23.36 13.99 5.92
C ALA A 223 21.97 13.35 5.80
N GLN A 224 20.92 14.06 6.20
CA GLN A 224 19.54 13.60 6.04
C GLN A 224 19.16 13.45 4.56
N ARG A 225 19.55 14.40 3.70
CA ARG A 225 19.28 14.35 2.25
C ARG A 225 19.90 13.11 1.59
N TYR A 226 21.09 12.70 2.02
CA TYR A 226 21.80 11.54 1.47
C TYR A 226 21.57 10.24 2.26
N GLY A 227 20.70 10.24 3.28
CA GLY A 227 20.39 9.05 4.06
C GLY A 227 21.57 8.51 4.90
N LEU A 228 22.50 9.38 5.30
CA LEU A 228 23.65 8.99 6.10
C LEU A 228 23.24 8.65 7.53
N SER A 229 23.81 7.58 8.09
CA SER A 229 23.59 7.25 9.51
C SER A 229 24.22 8.32 10.42
N LEU A 230 23.71 8.44 11.65
CA LEU A 230 24.26 9.36 12.65
C LEU A 230 25.76 9.13 12.89
N ARG A 231 26.19 7.85 12.89
CA ARG A 231 27.59 7.47 13.06
C ARG A 231 28.40 7.83 11.83
N ALA A 232 27.93 7.47 10.63
CA ALA A 232 28.63 7.79 9.39
C ALA A 232 28.84 9.30 9.24
N THR A 233 27.80 10.09 9.52
CA THR A 233 27.86 11.55 9.50
C THR A 233 28.90 12.08 10.49
N ALA A 234 28.87 11.60 11.74
CA ALA A 234 29.82 11.99 12.77
C ALA A 234 31.27 11.66 12.38
N HIS A 235 31.53 10.47 11.85
CA HIS A 235 32.85 10.04 11.39
C HIS A 235 33.32 10.89 10.21
N VAL A 236 32.54 11.01 9.14
CA VAL A 236 32.91 11.81 7.95
C VAL A 236 33.21 13.25 8.36
N SER A 237 32.36 13.86 9.19
CA SER A 237 32.54 15.25 9.61
C SER A 237 33.80 15.41 10.48
N SER A 238 34.06 14.48 11.38
CA SER A 238 35.27 14.49 12.21
C SER A 238 36.55 14.27 11.39
N THR A 239 36.49 13.39 10.38
CA THR A 239 37.61 13.15 9.47
C THR A 239 37.94 14.38 8.63
N VAL A 240 36.93 15.10 8.12
CA VAL A 240 37.15 16.36 7.38
C VAL A 240 37.84 17.40 8.26
N LEU A 241 37.42 17.54 9.53
CA LEU A 241 38.07 18.44 10.48
C LEU A 241 39.52 18.04 10.76
N LEU A 242 39.79 16.74 10.91
CA LEU A 242 41.16 16.23 11.10
C LEU A 242 42.04 16.49 9.86
N SER A 243 41.52 16.29 8.65
CA SER A 243 42.23 16.59 7.41
C SER A 243 42.52 18.09 7.27
N ALA A 244 41.57 18.95 7.62
CA ALA A 244 41.77 20.41 7.62
C ALA A 244 42.82 20.83 8.65
N LYS A 245 42.86 20.20 9.84
CA LYS A 245 43.91 20.40 10.84
C LYS A 245 45.28 19.98 10.30
N LYS A 246 45.40 18.79 9.69
CA LYS A 246 46.65 18.31 9.09
C LYS A 246 47.14 19.19 7.93
N ALA A 247 46.23 19.85 7.21
CA ALA A 247 46.55 20.79 6.15
C ALA A 247 46.90 22.20 6.66
N GLY A 248 46.90 22.44 7.98
CA GLY A 248 47.17 23.75 8.57
C GLY A 248 46.06 24.78 8.36
N LEU A 249 44.86 24.36 7.94
CA LEU A 249 43.71 25.25 7.73
C LEU A 249 42.98 25.61 9.03
N ILE A 250 43.26 24.88 10.11
CA ILE A 250 42.67 25.07 11.44
C ILE A 250 43.80 25.05 12.48
N SER A 251 43.78 25.98 13.44
CA SER A 251 44.79 26.09 14.51
C SER A 251 44.94 24.80 15.33
N GLU A 252 46.15 24.53 15.81
CA GLU A 252 46.44 23.36 16.66
C GLU A 252 45.79 23.46 18.05
N GLU A 253 45.51 24.67 18.52
CA GLU A 253 44.92 24.96 19.84
C GLU A 253 43.41 24.64 19.94
N VAL A 254 42.79 24.20 18.84
CA VAL A 254 41.36 23.90 18.86
C VAL A 254 41.09 22.57 19.58
N SER A 255 40.53 22.72 20.77
CA SER A 255 40.16 21.72 21.79
C SER A 255 39.36 20.49 21.29
N ASP A 256 39.40 19.41 22.07
CA ASP A 256 38.52 18.22 22.04
C ASP A 256 37.01 18.51 21.90
N SER A 257 36.60 19.77 22.08
CA SER A 257 35.25 20.28 21.83
C SER A 257 34.78 20.19 20.37
N LEU A 258 35.70 20.08 19.41
CA LEU A 258 35.39 19.86 17.99
C LEU A 258 35.03 18.42 17.62
N VAL A 259 35.22 17.43 18.51
CA VAL A 259 34.89 16.03 18.21
C VAL A 259 33.39 15.91 17.93
N ILE A 260 33.01 15.54 16.71
CA ILE A 260 31.60 15.37 16.33
C ILE A 260 31.21 13.93 16.64
N ASP A 261 30.48 13.73 17.72
CA ASP A 261 29.92 12.43 18.07
C ASP A 261 28.50 12.24 17.49
N LYS A 262 28.00 11.00 17.54
CA LYS A 262 26.63 10.67 17.10
C LYS A 262 25.58 11.53 17.82
N SER A 263 25.84 11.93 19.06
CA SER A 263 24.89 12.69 19.89
C SER A 263 24.79 14.14 19.45
N LYS A 264 25.89 14.75 19.01
CA LYS A 264 25.94 16.09 18.41
C LYS A 264 25.12 16.14 17.11
N ILE A 265 25.29 15.14 16.24
CA ILE A 265 24.46 14.98 15.02
C ILE A 265 22.98 14.76 15.39
N LYS A 266 22.68 13.89 16.37
CA LYS A 266 21.30 13.65 16.82
C LYS A 266 20.64 14.94 17.33
N ARG A 267 21.37 15.75 18.12
CA ARG A 267 20.89 17.06 18.59
C ARG A 267 20.71 18.06 17.45
N GLY A 268 21.63 18.10 16.49
CA GLY A 268 21.50 18.93 15.28
C GLY A 268 20.23 18.57 14.49
N ASN A 269 20.00 17.27 14.25
CA ASN A 269 18.78 16.77 13.62
C ASN A 269 17.51 17.19 14.40
N ALA A 270 17.53 17.09 15.74
CA ALA A 270 16.40 17.50 16.56
C ALA A 270 16.14 19.02 16.49
N LYS A 271 17.19 19.84 16.49
CA LYS A 271 17.09 21.30 16.34
C LYS A 271 16.54 21.69 14.97
N ILE A 272 17.03 21.08 13.89
CA ILE A 272 16.48 21.30 12.55
C ILE A 272 15.03 20.84 12.49
N GLY A 273 14.72 19.66 13.03
CA GLY A 273 13.35 19.17 13.11
C GLY A 273 12.43 20.15 13.84
N ALA A 274 12.88 20.72 14.95
CA ALA A 274 12.14 21.74 15.69
C ALA A 274 11.98 23.05 14.89
N LYS A 275 13.04 23.55 14.24
CA LYS A 275 12.98 24.73 13.35
C LYS A 275 12.04 24.51 12.15
N LEU A 276 12.03 23.31 11.58
CA LEU A 276 11.14 22.94 10.48
C LEU A 276 9.67 22.84 10.93
N LYS A 277 9.43 22.48 12.20
CA LYS A 277 8.10 22.46 12.83
C LYS A 277 7.64 23.86 13.28
N GLN A 278 8.55 24.74 13.69
CA GLN A 278 8.28 26.14 14.05
C GLN A 278 8.05 27.05 12.82
N LYS A 279 7.45 26.53 11.75
CA LYS A 279 7.12 27.39 10.60
C LYS A 279 5.97 28.31 10.98
N SER A 280 6.15 29.59 10.64
CA SER A 280 5.09 30.59 10.72
C SER A 280 3.86 30.11 9.94
N ARG A 281 2.67 30.41 10.48
CA ARG A 281 1.40 30.29 9.75
C ARG A 281 1.62 30.84 8.36
N THR A 282 1.18 30.09 7.36
CA THR A 282 1.31 30.56 5.99
C THR A 282 0.27 31.66 5.77
N ASP A 283 0.73 32.90 5.60
CA ASP A 283 -0.16 34.05 5.29
C ASP A 283 -0.72 34.02 3.86
N VAL A 284 -0.41 32.97 3.09
CA VAL A 284 -0.94 32.79 1.73
C VAL A 284 -2.21 31.95 1.79
N PRO A 285 -3.34 32.43 1.22
CA PRO A 285 -4.59 31.69 1.18
C PRO A 285 -4.41 30.32 0.49
N LEU A 286 -4.82 29.25 1.15
CA LEU A 286 -4.68 27.89 0.63
C LEU A 286 -5.80 27.58 -0.35
N ARG A 287 -5.53 27.82 -1.64
CA ARG A 287 -6.52 27.55 -2.71
C ARG A 287 -6.55 26.08 -3.12
N GLY A 288 -5.41 25.39 -3.09
CA GLY A 288 -5.32 23.98 -3.44
C GLY A 288 -4.49 23.19 -2.45
N LEU A 289 -4.97 22.00 -2.07
CA LEU A 289 -4.27 21.06 -1.20
C LEU A 289 -3.91 19.82 -1.99
N TYR A 290 -2.62 19.51 -2.05
CA TYR A 290 -2.12 18.26 -2.59
C TYR A 290 -1.63 17.38 -1.45
N PHE A 291 -1.93 16.09 -1.53
CA PHE A 291 -1.49 15.11 -0.56
C PHE A 291 -1.02 13.82 -1.20
N ASP A 292 -0.01 13.20 -0.59
CA ASP A 292 0.55 11.92 -1.01
C ASP A 292 0.86 11.06 0.22
N GLY A 293 0.39 9.82 0.19
CA GLY A 293 0.45 8.88 1.32
C GLY A 293 1.50 7.79 1.10
N ARG A 294 2.21 7.42 2.17
CA ARG A 294 3.07 6.24 2.19
C ARG A 294 2.88 5.47 3.49
N LYS A 295 2.78 4.15 3.36
CA LYS A 295 2.87 3.21 4.48
C LYS A 295 4.33 2.90 4.78
N ASP A 296 4.80 3.34 5.94
CA ASP A 296 6.15 3.09 6.42
C ASP A 296 6.13 2.32 7.75
N ASP A 297 7.21 1.58 8.01
CA ASP A 297 7.44 0.93 9.30
C ASP A 297 8.08 1.97 10.25
N THR A 298 7.29 2.49 11.18
CA THR A 298 7.71 3.48 12.18
C THR A 298 8.20 2.79 13.44
N LEU A 299 9.41 3.13 13.88
CA LEU A 299 9.93 2.67 15.17
C LEU A 299 9.28 3.47 16.31
N THR A 300 8.50 2.80 17.14
CA THR A 300 7.93 3.34 18.38
C THR A 300 8.62 2.73 19.59
N ALA A 301 8.30 3.22 20.80
CA ALA A 301 8.81 2.65 22.05
C ALA A 301 8.44 1.17 22.25
N SER A 302 7.37 0.70 21.61
CA SER A 302 6.88 -0.69 21.66
C SER A 302 7.28 -1.54 20.44
N GLY A 303 8.12 -1.01 19.55
CA GLY A 303 8.63 -1.71 18.37
C GLY A 303 8.17 -1.07 17.04
N PHE A 304 8.28 -1.81 15.95
CA PHE A 304 7.88 -1.30 14.63
C PHE A 304 6.36 -1.39 14.42
N VAL A 305 5.74 -0.25 14.15
CA VAL A 305 4.31 -0.12 13.81
C VAL A 305 4.20 0.39 12.38
N LYS A 306 3.26 -0.16 11.60
CA LYS A 306 2.95 0.37 10.27
C LYS A 306 2.07 1.60 10.42
N GLU A 307 2.57 2.74 9.97
CA GLU A 307 1.85 4.00 9.99
C GLU A 307 1.66 4.52 8.56
N GLU A 308 0.55 5.22 8.35
CA GLU A 308 0.33 5.99 7.13
C GLU A 308 0.89 7.40 7.33
N HIS A 309 1.85 7.76 6.48
CA HIS A 309 2.54 9.04 6.45
C HIS A 309 2.05 9.84 5.25
N ILE A 310 1.29 10.90 5.50
CA ILE A 310 0.69 11.73 4.46
C ILE A 310 1.36 13.10 4.45
N SER A 311 2.01 13.43 3.34
CA SER A 311 2.63 14.73 3.11
C SER A 311 1.62 15.71 2.52
N LEU A 312 1.62 16.95 2.99
CA LEU A 312 0.68 18.00 2.58
C LEU A 312 1.41 19.17 1.91
N VAL A 313 0.93 19.55 0.72
CA VAL A 313 1.53 20.60 -0.11
C VAL A 313 0.47 21.59 -0.58
N ALA A 314 0.72 22.88 -0.36
CA ALA A 314 -0.13 23.97 -0.80
C ALA A 314 0.06 24.29 -2.29
N LYS A 315 -1.03 24.71 -2.93
CA LYS A 315 -1.05 25.35 -4.24
C LYS A 315 -1.86 26.65 -4.20
N PRO A 316 -1.43 27.69 -4.96
CA PRO A 316 -0.22 27.76 -5.78
C PRO A 316 1.09 27.83 -4.95
N GLY A 317 2.26 27.73 -5.60
CA GLY A 317 3.56 27.89 -4.94
C GLY A 317 4.23 26.61 -4.43
N SER A 318 3.53 25.46 -4.38
CA SER A 318 4.10 24.16 -3.97
C SER A 318 4.73 24.19 -2.58
N LYS A 319 4.16 24.97 -1.65
CA LYS A 319 4.71 25.12 -0.30
C LYS A 319 4.36 23.89 0.52
N TYR A 320 5.36 23.23 1.09
CA TYR A 320 5.13 22.16 2.06
C TYR A 320 4.45 22.74 3.31
N ILE A 321 3.23 22.26 3.60
CA ILE A 321 2.40 22.71 4.72
C ILE A 321 2.71 21.89 5.96
N GLY A 322 2.87 20.57 5.78
CA GLY A 322 3.01 19.68 6.92
C GLY A 322 2.98 18.23 6.52
N HIS A 323 2.96 17.40 7.55
CA HIS A 323 2.92 15.96 7.43
C HIS A 323 2.08 15.40 8.58
N VAL A 324 1.18 14.48 8.27
CA VAL A 324 0.35 13.79 9.25
C VAL A 324 0.68 12.30 9.26
N ALA A 325 0.78 11.73 10.46
CA ALA A 325 0.92 10.29 10.64
C ALA A 325 -0.37 9.75 11.27
N THR A 326 -0.89 8.64 10.75
CA THR A 326 -2.01 7.94 11.36
C THR A 326 -1.71 6.46 11.53
N THR A 327 -2.09 5.91 12.69
CA THR A 327 -1.92 4.49 13.01
C THR A 327 -2.98 3.59 12.37
N SER A 328 -3.95 4.18 11.68
CA SER A 328 -5.07 3.49 11.06
C SER A 328 -5.34 4.09 9.68
N GLY A 329 -5.05 3.31 8.63
CA GLY A 329 -5.30 3.68 7.24
C GLY A 329 -6.77 3.66 6.82
N HIS A 330 -7.66 4.01 7.74
CA HIS A 330 -9.08 4.24 7.46
C HIS A 330 -9.24 5.69 7.05
N ALA A 331 -9.88 5.91 5.90
CA ALA A 331 -10.04 7.25 5.33
C ALA A 331 -10.69 8.27 6.28
N ALA A 332 -11.51 7.84 7.24
CA ALA A 332 -12.07 8.74 8.26
C ALA A 332 -11.00 9.36 9.18
N ASN A 333 -9.99 8.57 9.56
CA ASN A 333 -8.89 8.98 10.43
C ASN A 333 -7.90 9.85 9.66
N GLU A 334 -7.52 9.42 8.46
CA GLU A 334 -6.67 10.19 7.54
C GLU A 334 -7.33 11.54 7.23
N ARG A 335 -8.62 11.56 6.89
CA ARG A 335 -9.39 12.78 6.69
C ARG A 335 -9.34 13.68 7.92
N ASN A 336 -9.58 13.16 9.12
CA ASN A 336 -9.53 13.97 10.34
C ASN A 336 -8.13 14.56 10.58
N ALA A 337 -7.09 13.75 10.36
CA ALA A 337 -5.71 14.20 10.52
C ALA A 337 -5.35 15.32 9.54
N ILE A 338 -5.69 15.15 8.26
CA ILE A 338 -5.50 16.18 7.23
C ILE A 338 -6.30 17.45 7.56
N TYR A 339 -7.59 17.29 7.88
CA TYR A 339 -8.50 18.40 8.20
C TYR A 339 -7.97 19.24 9.36
N ASN A 340 -7.61 18.58 10.46
CA ASN A 340 -7.12 19.25 11.66
C ASN A 340 -5.79 19.95 11.42
N ASN A 341 -4.85 19.30 10.70
CA ASN A 341 -3.55 19.89 10.41
C ASN A 341 -3.66 21.15 9.54
N VAL A 342 -4.46 21.13 8.47
CA VAL A 342 -4.66 22.32 7.65
C VAL A 342 -5.35 23.43 8.45
N THR A 343 -6.35 23.09 9.26
CA THR A 343 -7.06 24.07 10.09
C THR A 343 -6.14 24.72 11.13
N SER A 344 -5.14 24.00 11.67
CA SER A 344 -4.21 24.53 12.65
C SER A 344 -3.04 25.31 12.04
N GLU A 345 -2.48 24.82 10.92
CA GLU A 345 -1.23 25.35 10.35
C GLU A 345 -1.45 26.47 9.32
N VAL A 346 -2.66 26.60 8.78
CA VAL A 346 -2.96 27.47 7.64
C VAL A 346 -4.04 28.49 8.00
N THR A 347 -3.76 29.77 7.76
CA THR A 347 -4.76 30.84 7.90
C THR A 347 -5.90 30.64 6.90
N GLY A 348 -7.15 30.71 7.37
CA GLY A 348 -8.34 30.40 6.56
C GLY A 348 -8.71 28.91 6.51
N GLY A 349 -7.82 28.01 6.96
CA GLY A 349 -8.10 26.59 7.08
C GLY A 349 -8.61 25.93 5.79
N PHE A 350 -9.60 25.05 5.93
CA PHE A 350 -10.23 24.36 4.80
C PHE A 350 -11.27 25.19 4.04
N ASP A 351 -11.72 26.32 4.61
CA ASP A 351 -12.79 27.13 4.02
C ASP A 351 -12.37 27.76 2.69
N GLU A 352 -11.07 28.04 2.53
CA GLU A 352 -10.50 28.63 1.31
C GLU A 352 -10.08 27.60 0.24
N VAL A 353 -10.04 26.31 0.60
CA VAL A 353 -9.60 25.24 -0.29
C VAL A 353 -10.63 24.99 -1.36
N VAL A 354 -10.27 25.19 -2.63
CA VAL A 354 -11.16 24.93 -3.78
C VAL A 354 -10.73 23.71 -4.58
N VAL A 355 -9.47 23.27 -4.43
CA VAL A 355 -8.87 22.17 -5.19
C VAL A 355 -8.27 21.13 -4.24
N LEU A 356 -8.53 19.85 -4.52
CA LEU A 356 -7.83 18.72 -3.92
C LEU A 356 -7.04 17.96 -5.00
N GLY A 357 -5.79 17.61 -4.70
CA GLY A 357 -4.95 16.83 -5.61
C GLY A 357 -4.23 15.67 -4.94
N CYS A 358 -4.20 14.52 -5.60
CA CYS A 358 -3.56 13.31 -5.10
C CYS A 358 -3.33 12.30 -6.25
N ASP A 359 -2.77 11.14 -5.93
CA ASP A 359 -2.77 10.02 -6.87
C ASP A 359 -4.19 9.43 -7.08
N GLY A 360 -4.33 8.64 -8.13
CA GLY A 360 -5.61 8.00 -8.49
C GLY A 360 -5.89 6.69 -7.75
N THR A 361 -5.29 6.44 -6.58
CA THR A 361 -5.58 5.21 -5.83
C THR A 361 -7.00 5.23 -5.27
N ASN A 362 -7.58 4.04 -5.08
CA ASN A 362 -8.93 3.92 -4.51
C ASN A 362 -9.02 4.44 -3.06
N THR A 363 -7.91 4.42 -2.30
CA THR A 363 -7.84 5.03 -0.97
C THR A 363 -8.06 6.55 -1.04
N ASN A 364 -7.57 7.20 -2.08
CA ASN A 364 -7.67 8.65 -2.23
C ASN A 364 -8.98 9.06 -2.92
N THR A 365 -9.35 8.37 -4.00
CA THR A 365 -10.42 8.78 -4.94
C THR A 365 -11.70 7.94 -4.85
N GLY A 366 -11.73 6.90 -4.01
CA GLY A 366 -12.89 6.00 -3.89
C GLY A 366 -14.17 6.72 -3.51
N TRP A 367 -15.28 6.44 -4.20
CA TRP A 367 -16.54 7.16 -3.99
C TRP A 367 -17.20 6.93 -2.62
N LYS A 368 -16.93 5.81 -1.92
CA LYS A 368 -17.47 5.54 -0.57
C LYS A 368 -16.54 5.97 0.56
N ALA A 369 -15.26 5.70 0.38
CA ALA A 369 -14.25 5.73 1.43
C ALA A 369 -12.93 6.36 0.94
N GLY A 370 -12.98 7.16 -0.12
CA GLY A 370 -11.85 7.94 -0.60
C GLY A 370 -11.63 9.16 0.29
N ILE A 371 -10.36 9.49 0.56
CA ILE A 371 -10.00 10.69 1.33
C ILE A 371 -10.64 11.95 0.73
N MET A 372 -10.61 12.12 -0.61
CA MET A 372 -11.20 13.30 -1.27
C MET A 372 -12.68 13.43 -0.97
N ARG A 373 -13.45 12.35 -1.14
CA ARG A 373 -14.88 12.34 -0.83
C ARG A 373 -15.15 12.62 0.64
N LYS A 374 -14.36 12.03 1.55
CA LYS A 374 -14.52 12.23 2.99
C LYS A 374 -14.18 13.67 3.42
N LEU A 375 -13.27 14.33 2.72
CA LEU A 375 -12.97 15.75 2.91
C LEU A 375 -14.15 16.61 2.44
N GLU A 376 -14.71 16.37 1.25
CA GLU A 376 -15.92 17.08 0.80
C GLU A 376 -17.09 16.95 1.77
N GLU A 377 -17.37 15.73 2.25
CA GLU A 377 -18.41 15.48 3.26
C GLU A 377 -18.15 16.24 4.56
N LYS A 378 -16.88 16.46 4.92
CA LYS A 378 -16.49 17.20 6.12
C LYS A 378 -16.61 18.70 5.96
N VAL A 379 -16.24 19.23 4.79
CA VAL A 379 -16.31 20.67 4.47
C VAL A 379 -17.76 21.06 4.13
N GLY A 380 -18.59 20.11 3.69
CA GLY A 380 -20.00 20.36 3.35
C GLY A 380 -20.20 21.03 2.00
N ARG A 381 -19.21 20.97 1.09
CA ARG A 381 -19.31 21.50 -0.27
C ARG A 381 -18.43 20.71 -1.25
N PRO A 382 -18.77 20.68 -2.55
CA PRO A 382 -17.93 20.06 -3.57
C PRO A 382 -16.57 20.78 -3.69
N LEU A 383 -15.54 20.01 -4.02
CA LEU A 383 -14.19 20.48 -4.27
C LEU A 383 -13.75 20.04 -5.66
N GLN A 384 -12.88 20.82 -6.32
CA GLN A 384 -12.35 20.44 -7.63
C GLN A 384 -11.29 19.34 -7.46
N TRP A 385 -11.51 18.17 -8.07
CA TRP A 385 -10.57 17.05 -7.98
C TRP A 385 -9.55 17.10 -9.11
N ILE A 386 -8.27 17.17 -8.75
CA ILE A 386 -7.13 17.15 -9.67
C ILE A 386 -6.28 15.91 -9.41
N VAL A 387 -6.70 14.79 -9.99
CA VAL A 387 -6.04 13.49 -9.84
C VAL A 387 -4.80 13.41 -10.73
N CYS A 388 -3.75 12.72 -10.29
CA CYS A 388 -2.48 12.66 -11.02
C CYS A 388 -2.60 12.00 -12.41
N LEU A 389 -2.32 12.77 -13.47
CA LEU A 389 -2.32 12.27 -14.86
C LEU A 389 -1.17 11.30 -15.16
N LEU A 390 -0.03 11.43 -14.49
CA LEU A 390 1.06 10.47 -14.64
C LEU A 390 0.66 9.11 -14.07
N HIS A 391 -0.01 9.09 -12.91
CA HIS A 391 -0.57 7.86 -12.35
C HIS A 391 -1.65 7.29 -13.26
N PHE A 392 -2.55 8.13 -13.81
CA PHE A 392 -3.51 7.71 -14.83
C PHE A 392 -2.82 7.02 -16.03
N ASN A 393 -1.71 7.56 -16.54
CA ASN A 393 -0.97 6.95 -17.65
C ASN A 393 -0.31 5.61 -17.28
N GLU A 394 0.11 5.44 -16.03
CA GLU A 394 0.71 4.19 -15.54
C GLU A 394 -0.30 3.04 -15.45
N LEU A 395 -1.56 3.33 -15.10
CA LEU A 395 -2.56 2.30 -14.82
C LEU A 395 -2.88 1.42 -16.05
N PRO A 396 -3.19 1.95 -17.25
CA PRO A 396 -3.43 1.11 -18.42
C PRO A 396 -2.20 0.28 -18.82
N PHE A 397 -1.00 0.83 -18.70
CA PHE A 397 0.24 0.07 -18.92
C PHE A 397 0.35 -1.10 -17.96
N ARG A 398 0.13 -0.85 -16.65
CA ARG A 398 0.13 -1.88 -15.61
C ARG A 398 -0.84 -3.01 -15.91
N HIS A 399 -2.10 -2.67 -16.21
CA HIS A 399 -3.14 -3.67 -16.47
C HIS A 399 -2.85 -4.45 -17.76
N LEU A 400 -2.33 -3.79 -18.79
CA LEU A 400 -1.93 -4.45 -20.02
C LEU A 400 -0.76 -5.43 -19.79
N LEU A 401 0.25 -5.05 -19.00
CA LEU A 401 1.36 -5.94 -18.64
C LEU A 401 0.86 -7.18 -17.90
N ILE A 402 0.02 -6.98 -16.88
CA ILE A 402 -0.57 -8.08 -16.09
C ILE A 402 -1.40 -9.01 -16.98
N HIS A 403 -2.17 -8.45 -17.92
CA HIS A 403 -2.97 -9.25 -18.86
C HIS A 403 -2.10 -10.07 -19.83
N ILE A 404 -0.98 -9.50 -20.31
CA ILE A 404 -0.10 -10.16 -21.30
C ILE A 404 0.82 -11.19 -20.66
N ASP A 405 1.43 -10.83 -19.53
CA ASP A 405 2.51 -11.58 -18.91
C ASP A 405 2.02 -12.46 -17.76
N GLY A 406 1.00 -12.02 -17.02
CA GLY A 406 0.43 -12.72 -15.88
C GLY A 406 0.49 -11.89 -14.59
N PRO A 407 -0.08 -12.41 -13.48
CA PRO A 407 -0.11 -11.71 -12.20
C PRO A 407 1.29 -11.53 -11.60
N THR A 408 1.41 -10.61 -10.66
CA THR A 408 2.63 -10.49 -9.83
C THR A 408 2.67 -11.62 -8.80
N SER A 409 3.86 -12.15 -8.50
CA SER A 409 4.09 -13.15 -7.45
C SER A 409 4.52 -12.53 -6.12
N GLY A 410 4.69 -11.21 -6.08
CA GLY A 410 4.99 -10.43 -4.88
C GLY A 410 5.19 -8.95 -5.17
N PRO A 411 5.57 -8.14 -4.16
CA PRO A 411 5.67 -6.68 -4.26
C PRO A 411 6.69 -6.18 -5.29
N ASN A 412 7.67 -7.02 -5.68
CA ASN A 412 8.72 -6.68 -6.64
C ASN A 412 8.99 -7.81 -7.65
N LYS A 413 8.05 -8.76 -7.81
CA LYS A 413 8.26 -9.95 -8.65
C LYS A 413 7.08 -10.19 -9.56
N PHE A 414 7.37 -10.38 -10.83
CA PHE A 414 6.42 -10.87 -11.82
C PHE A 414 6.51 -12.39 -11.89
N SER A 415 5.38 -13.05 -12.17
CA SER A 415 5.36 -14.51 -12.41
C SER A 415 5.52 -14.88 -13.88
N GLY A 416 5.25 -13.94 -14.78
CA GLY A 416 5.22 -14.18 -16.21
C GLY A 416 6.61 -14.24 -16.88
N PRO A 417 6.71 -14.87 -18.07
CA PRO A 417 7.97 -15.05 -18.77
C PRO A 417 8.72 -13.76 -19.09
N ILE A 418 8.02 -12.67 -19.41
CA ILE A 418 8.65 -11.36 -19.69
C ILE A 418 9.12 -10.76 -18.38
N GLY A 419 8.26 -10.74 -17.37
CA GLY A 419 8.52 -10.15 -16.08
C GLY A 419 9.68 -10.81 -15.32
N GLN A 420 9.89 -12.12 -15.51
CA GLN A 420 11.04 -12.85 -14.95
C GLN A 420 12.39 -12.41 -15.56
N LEU A 421 12.40 -11.88 -16.78
CA LEU A 421 13.60 -11.42 -17.46
C LEU A 421 13.96 -9.96 -17.12
N LEU A 422 13.01 -9.18 -16.61
CA LEU A 422 13.21 -7.76 -16.32
C LEU A 422 14.29 -7.46 -15.27
N PRO A 423 14.49 -8.24 -14.19
CA PRO A 423 15.50 -7.93 -13.17
C PRO A 423 16.94 -7.94 -13.69
N ASN A 424 17.22 -8.71 -14.75
CA ASN A 424 18.57 -8.91 -15.29
C ASN A 424 18.72 -8.35 -16.71
N CYS A 425 17.77 -7.58 -17.22
CA CYS A 425 17.79 -7.13 -18.62
C CYS A 425 19.01 -6.24 -18.94
N GLU A 426 19.59 -5.58 -17.94
CA GLU A 426 20.76 -4.73 -18.06
C GLU A 426 22.08 -5.48 -18.29
N THR A 427 22.12 -6.78 -17.97
CA THR A 427 23.32 -7.61 -18.20
C THR A 427 23.38 -8.15 -19.61
N LEU A 428 22.29 -8.01 -20.38
CA LEU A 428 22.21 -8.48 -21.75
C LEU A 428 22.77 -7.43 -22.71
N ASP A 429 23.58 -7.86 -23.66
CA ASP A 429 24.09 -6.98 -24.71
C ASP A 429 22.97 -6.45 -25.60
N VAL A 430 23.13 -5.22 -26.09
CA VAL A 430 22.24 -4.67 -27.10
C VAL A 430 22.50 -5.37 -28.42
N VAL A 431 21.45 -5.82 -29.08
CA VAL A 431 21.50 -6.53 -30.37
C VAL A 431 20.82 -5.71 -31.46
N LYS A 432 20.88 -6.17 -32.71
CA LYS A 432 20.09 -5.56 -33.79
C LYS A 432 18.59 -5.72 -33.50
N PHE A 433 17.87 -4.60 -33.42
CA PHE A 433 16.43 -4.57 -33.16
C PHE A 433 15.69 -3.82 -34.28
N LYS A 434 14.36 -3.97 -34.33
CA LYS A 434 13.51 -3.26 -35.29
C LYS A 434 13.11 -1.91 -34.71
N ALA A 435 13.16 -0.86 -35.52
CA ALA A 435 12.65 0.44 -35.12
C ALA A 435 11.12 0.41 -34.89
N VAL A 436 10.65 1.20 -33.93
CA VAL A 436 9.23 1.32 -33.60
C VAL A 436 8.86 2.80 -33.55
N GLU A 437 7.76 3.17 -34.20
CA GLU A 437 7.29 4.55 -34.22
C GLU A 437 7.00 5.06 -32.81
N CYS A 438 7.52 6.26 -32.50
CA CYS A 438 7.36 6.93 -31.22
C CYS A 438 7.33 8.45 -31.46
N ASN A 439 6.21 9.09 -31.15
CA ASN A 439 6.04 10.52 -31.32
C ASN A 439 6.45 11.25 -30.04
N LEU A 440 7.76 11.49 -29.88
CA LEU A 440 8.32 12.22 -28.75
C LEU A 440 8.16 13.74 -28.95
N PRO A 441 7.69 14.48 -27.94
CA PRO A 441 7.74 15.94 -27.98
C PRO A 441 9.18 16.43 -27.81
N GLU A 442 9.48 17.60 -28.35
CA GLU A 442 10.72 18.30 -28.04
C GLU A 442 10.72 18.75 -26.57
N MET A 443 11.81 18.45 -25.85
CA MET A 443 11.93 18.64 -24.40
C MET A 443 13.34 19.00 -23.96
N ASP A 444 13.42 19.97 -23.04
CA ASP A 444 14.62 20.15 -22.20
C ASP A 444 14.62 19.08 -21.10
N LEU A 445 15.69 18.30 -21.04
CA LEU A 445 15.85 17.20 -20.10
C LEU A 445 16.56 17.61 -18.80
N THR A 446 16.95 18.87 -18.62
CA THR A 446 17.80 19.32 -17.50
C THR A 446 17.26 18.87 -16.13
N ASP A 447 15.98 19.14 -15.86
CA ASP A 447 15.30 18.85 -14.58
C ASP A 447 14.79 17.39 -14.43
N PHE A 448 15.11 16.51 -15.37
CA PHE A 448 14.63 15.12 -15.36
C PHE A 448 15.54 14.23 -14.51
N SER A 449 14.94 13.26 -13.83
CA SER A 449 15.71 12.23 -13.11
C SER A 449 16.47 11.33 -14.08
N SER A 450 17.46 10.60 -13.59
CA SER A 450 18.21 9.62 -14.38
C SER A 450 17.30 8.63 -15.12
N ASP A 451 16.30 8.08 -14.43
CA ASP A 451 15.35 7.13 -15.03
C ASP A 451 14.46 7.77 -16.11
N GLN A 452 14.07 9.05 -15.94
CA GLN A 452 13.24 9.73 -16.91
C GLN A 452 14.03 10.15 -18.16
N LYS A 453 15.28 10.62 -17.96
CA LYS A 453 16.24 10.87 -19.05
C LYS A 453 16.48 9.59 -19.85
N TYR A 454 16.68 8.48 -19.13
CA TYR A 454 16.86 7.17 -19.75
C TYR A 454 15.63 6.78 -20.59
N LEU A 455 14.41 6.92 -20.07
CA LEU A 455 13.17 6.60 -20.81
C LEU A 455 13.09 7.38 -22.12
N PHE A 456 13.38 8.68 -22.10
CA PHE A 456 13.36 9.53 -23.29
C PHE A 456 14.38 9.03 -24.33
N GLN A 457 15.63 8.84 -23.89
CA GLN A 457 16.74 8.49 -24.76
C GLN A 457 16.61 7.08 -25.34
N ILE A 458 16.15 6.10 -24.55
CA ILE A 458 15.94 4.74 -25.07
C ILE A 458 14.73 4.66 -26.00
N ALA A 459 13.68 5.44 -25.76
CA ALA A 459 12.57 5.54 -26.69
C ALA A 459 13.02 6.15 -28.03
N ASP A 460 13.86 7.18 -27.99
CA ASP A 460 14.45 7.81 -29.18
C ASP A 460 15.41 6.86 -29.93
N ALA A 461 16.21 6.08 -29.19
CA ALA A 461 17.06 5.04 -29.75
C ALA A 461 16.24 3.94 -30.47
N ILE A 462 15.12 3.50 -29.88
CA ILE A 462 14.23 2.53 -30.53
C ILE A 462 13.55 3.14 -31.74
N ARG A 463 13.15 4.41 -31.67
CA ARG A 463 12.56 5.15 -32.80
C ARG A 463 13.53 5.24 -33.98
N SER A 464 14.81 5.55 -33.72
CA SER A 464 15.84 5.66 -34.76
C SER A 464 16.37 4.30 -35.24
N GLY A 465 16.14 3.22 -34.50
CA GLY A 465 16.70 1.90 -34.79
C GLY A 465 18.17 1.74 -34.37
N THR A 466 18.73 2.71 -33.65
CA THR A 466 20.14 2.73 -33.25
C THR A 466 20.28 3.09 -31.77
N CYS A 467 21.17 2.40 -31.06
CA CYS A 467 21.43 2.65 -29.64
C CYS A 467 22.92 2.92 -29.44
N SER A 468 23.28 4.03 -28.80
CA SER A 468 24.68 4.38 -28.55
C SER A 468 25.29 3.46 -27.47
N PRO A 469 26.60 3.19 -27.50
CA PRO A 469 27.27 2.39 -26.47
C PRO A 469 27.12 2.99 -25.06
N GLU A 470 27.10 4.32 -24.95
CA GLU A 470 26.88 5.02 -23.69
C GLU A 470 25.48 4.73 -23.14
N LEU A 471 24.44 4.78 -23.99
CA LEU A 471 23.07 4.47 -23.56
C LEU A 471 22.90 2.98 -23.25
N ALA A 472 23.55 2.10 -24.01
CA ALA A 472 23.51 0.66 -23.83
C ALA A 472 24.10 0.21 -22.48
N SER A 473 25.14 0.90 -21.99
CA SER A 473 25.82 0.61 -20.71
C SER A 473 25.10 1.16 -19.48
N ARG A 474 24.15 2.09 -19.66
CA ARG A 474 23.36 2.65 -18.56
C ARG A 474 22.39 1.61 -17.99
N LYS A 475 22.33 1.55 -16.66
CA LYS A 475 21.48 0.62 -15.91
C LYS A 475 20.15 1.28 -15.57
N PRO A 476 19.00 0.76 -16.04
CA PRO A 476 17.69 1.17 -15.56
C PRO A 476 17.55 0.97 -14.06
N GLY A 477 16.84 1.88 -13.38
CA GLY A 477 16.49 1.72 -11.97
C GLY A 477 15.80 0.37 -11.67
N PRO A 478 15.89 -0.13 -10.43
CA PRO A 478 15.31 -1.42 -10.06
C PRO A 478 13.78 -1.44 -10.24
N ILE A 479 13.24 -2.64 -10.45
CA ILE A 479 11.79 -2.84 -10.53
C ILE A 479 11.16 -2.46 -9.18
N ASN A 480 10.12 -1.65 -9.25
CA ASN A 480 9.31 -1.27 -8.10
C ASN A 480 7.85 -1.16 -8.55
N MET A 481 6.94 -1.91 -7.90
CA MET A 481 5.53 -1.94 -8.29
C MET A 481 4.74 -0.66 -7.96
N ALA A 482 5.37 0.29 -7.26
CA ALA A 482 4.87 1.66 -7.07
C ALA A 482 5.45 2.66 -8.09
N ARG A 483 6.44 2.27 -8.91
CA ARG A 483 7.06 3.14 -9.93
C ARG A 483 7.10 2.44 -11.28
N TRP A 484 6.06 2.63 -12.09
CA TRP A 484 5.90 1.94 -13.36
C TRP A 484 6.85 2.41 -14.45
N LEU A 485 7.42 3.61 -14.32
CA LEU A 485 8.43 4.14 -15.22
C LEU A 485 9.69 3.25 -15.30
N THR A 486 10.20 2.73 -14.17
CA THR A 486 11.38 1.86 -14.19
C THR A 486 11.07 0.51 -14.83
N THR A 487 9.84 0.02 -14.65
CA THR A 487 9.35 -1.19 -15.33
C THR A 487 9.28 -0.97 -16.84
N ALA A 488 8.77 0.18 -17.29
CA ALA A 488 8.77 0.56 -18.70
C ALA A 488 10.19 0.60 -19.28
N ASN A 489 11.14 1.25 -18.59
CA ASN A 489 12.56 1.28 -18.96
C ASN A 489 13.15 -0.12 -19.15
N ARG A 490 12.86 -1.04 -18.22
CA ARG A 490 13.35 -2.43 -18.29
C ARG A 490 12.73 -3.22 -19.44
N ILE A 491 11.45 -3.00 -19.77
CA ILE A 491 10.81 -3.66 -20.92
C ILE A 491 11.44 -3.21 -22.24
N VAL A 492 11.66 -1.90 -22.42
CA VAL A 492 12.29 -1.38 -23.65
C VAL A 492 13.77 -1.77 -23.72
N ARG A 493 14.47 -1.83 -22.57
CA ARG A 493 15.84 -2.36 -22.50
C ARG A 493 15.93 -3.85 -22.83
N LEU A 494 14.96 -4.65 -22.40
CA LEU A 494 14.85 -6.07 -22.74
C LEU A 494 14.60 -6.25 -24.24
N TYR A 495 13.75 -5.41 -24.84
CA TYR A 495 13.45 -5.46 -26.27
C TYR A 495 14.70 -5.31 -27.15
N ILE A 496 15.51 -4.28 -26.89
CA ILE A 496 16.74 -4.03 -27.66
C ILE A 496 17.84 -5.07 -27.40
N SER A 497 17.67 -5.95 -26.41
CA SER A 497 18.54 -7.08 -26.12
C SER A 497 18.02 -8.42 -26.58
N THR A 498 16.84 -8.46 -27.19
CA THR A 498 16.23 -9.72 -27.62
C THR A 498 16.29 -9.87 -29.13
N LYS A 499 17.15 -10.77 -29.64
CA LYS A 499 17.34 -10.98 -31.09
C LYS A 499 16.03 -11.32 -31.82
N LYS A 500 15.16 -12.09 -31.18
CA LYS A 500 13.85 -12.51 -31.71
C LYS A 500 12.76 -12.26 -30.65
N PRO A 501 12.27 -11.02 -30.51
CA PRO A 501 11.31 -10.68 -29.47
C PRO A 501 9.99 -11.40 -29.71
N THR A 502 9.39 -11.91 -28.64
CA THR A 502 8.08 -12.58 -28.72
C THR A 502 7.00 -11.60 -29.14
N LYS A 503 5.91 -12.09 -29.75
CA LYS A 503 4.75 -11.24 -30.11
C LYS A 503 4.19 -10.48 -28.90
N LYS A 504 4.23 -11.09 -27.71
CA LYS A 504 3.79 -10.46 -26.46
C LYS A 504 4.69 -9.27 -26.06
N LEU A 505 6.02 -9.45 -26.12
CA LEU A 505 6.97 -8.38 -25.87
C LEU A 505 6.83 -7.24 -26.89
N GLN A 506 6.66 -7.58 -28.18
CA GLN A 506 6.42 -6.58 -29.23
C GLN A 506 5.16 -5.74 -28.97
N VAL A 507 4.06 -6.35 -28.53
CA VAL A 507 2.83 -5.61 -28.18
C VAL A 507 3.08 -4.63 -27.03
N LEU A 508 3.80 -5.05 -25.98
CA LEU A 508 4.11 -4.17 -24.85
C LEU A 508 4.99 -3.00 -25.26
N VAL A 509 6.03 -3.25 -26.06
CA VAL A 509 6.93 -2.21 -26.57
C VAL A 509 6.20 -1.24 -27.49
N GLN A 510 5.35 -1.76 -28.37
CA GLN A 510 4.50 -0.93 -29.22
C GLN A 510 3.58 -0.05 -28.37
N TYR A 511 2.93 -0.60 -27.34
CA TYR A 511 2.10 0.18 -26.43
C TYR A 511 2.91 1.27 -25.69
N LEU A 512 4.11 0.92 -25.21
CA LEU A 512 4.97 1.87 -24.53
C LEU A 512 5.34 3.04 -25.43
N LEU A 513 5.80 2.76 -26.65
CA LEU A 513 6.30 3.78 -27.58
C LEU A 513 5.19 4.55 -28.30
N SER A 514 4.01 3.97 -28.48
CA SER A 514 2.88 4.66 -29.13
C SER A 514 1.93 5.36 -28.16
N VAL A 515 1.89 4.96 -26.88
CA VAL A 515 0.93 5.51 -25.89
C VAL A 515 1.66 6.05 -24.67
N TYR A 516 2.28 5.17 -23.88
CA TYR A 516 2.76 5.51 -22.55
C TYR A 516 3.83 6.61 -22.57
N VAL A 517 4.88 6.44 -23.39
CA VAL A 517 6.03 7.33 -23.43
C VAL A 517 5.66 8.70 -24.02
N PRO A 518 5.05 8.80 -25.21
CA PRO A 518 4.58 10.08 -25.75
C PRO A 518 3.67 10.84 -24.77
N LEU A 519 2.71 10.15 -24.16
CA LEU A 519 1.77 10.77 -23.24
C LEU A 519 2.45 11.22 -21.94
N TRP A 520 3.37 10.42 -21.40
CA TRP A 520 4.12 10.76 -20.19
C TRP A 520 4.89 12.08 -20.36
N PHE A 521 5.58 12.22 -21.49
CA PHE A 521 6.35 13.42 -21.82
C PHE A 521 5.45 14.60 -22.19
N THR A 522 4.31 14.37 -22.85
CA THR A 522 3.32 15.41 -23.15
C THR A 522 2.68 15.98 -21.87
N ILE A 523 2.33 15.12 -20.91
CA ILE A 523 1.86 15.54 -19.57
C ILE A 523 2.95 16.33 -18.83
N ARG A 524 4.21 15.89 -18.93
CA ARG A 524 5.33 16.61 -18.29
C ARG A 524 5.63 17.96 -18.92
N LYS A 525 5.45 18.12 -20.22
CA LYS A 525 5.60 19.40 -20.91
C LYS A 525 4.45 20.34 -20.56
N ASN A 526 3.22 19.84 -20.61
CA ASN A 526 1.99 20.62 -20.41
C ASN A 526 1.30 20.24 -19.10
N LYS A 527 1.84 20.72 -17.96
CA LYS A 527 1.41 20.33 -16.61
C LYS A 527 0.14 21.03 -16.11
N SER A 528 -0.41 21.98 -16.87
CA SER A 528 -1.58 22.75 -16.44
C SER A 528 -2.79 21.84 -16.23
N ILE A 529 -3.61 22.14 -15.22
CA ILE A 529 -4.85 21.42 -14.96
C ILE A 529 -5.85 21.55 -16.13
N THR A 530 -5.78 22.66 -16.87
CA THR A 530 -6.63 22.93 -18.04
C THR A 530 -6.30 22.01 -19.22
N GLU A 531 -5.13 21.38 -19.21
CA GLU A 531 -4.72 20.43 -20.24
C GLU A 531 -5.15 19.00 -19.92
N GLY A 532 -5.65 18.72 -18.72
CA GLY A 532 -5.89 17.34 -18.27
C GLY A 532 -6.91 16.58 -19.12
N THR A 533 -7.98 17.23 -19.54
CA THR A 533 -8.98 16.66 -20.46
C THR A 533 -8.38 16.36 -21.83
N ARG A 534 -7.46 17.21 -22.31
CA ARG A 534 -6.76 17.01 -23.59
C ARG A 534 -5.82 15.81 -23.51
N HIS A 535 -5.11 15.64 -22.39
CA HIS A 535 -4.26 14.48 -22.12
C HIS A 535 -5.07 13.17 -22.04
N LEU A 536 -6.22 13.19 -21.36
CA LEU A 536 -7.13 12.05 -21.32
C LEU A 536 -7.61 11.67 -22.73
N PHE A 537 -8.06 12.65 -23.52
CA PHE A 537 -8.47 12.42 -24.90
C PHE A 537 -7.33 11.87 -25.76
N GLN A 538 -6.11 12.40 -25.59
CA GLN A 538 -4.92 11.90 -26.27
C GLN A 538 -4.63 10.43 -25.91
N ALA A 539 -4.77 10.03 -24.65
CA ALA A 539 -4.63 8.63 -24.23
C ALA A 539 -5.61 7.69 -24.95
N ILE A 540 -6.88 8.13 -25.09
CA ILE A 540 -7.91 7.38 -25.82
C ILE A 540 -7.53 7.27 -27.29
N LYS A 541 -7.13 8.38 -27.93
CA LYS A 541 -6.74 8.40 -29.36
C LYS A 541 -5.53 7.50 -29.62
N LEU A 542 -4.47 7.63 -28.82
CA LEU A 542 -3.24 6.87 -29.00
C LEU A 542 -3.43 5.37 -28.78
N SER A 543 -4.38 4.95 -27.95
CA SER A 543 -4.64 3.52 -27.70
C SER A 543 -5.49 2.82 -28.77
N ARG A 544 -6.07 3.55 -29.74
CA ARG A 544 -7.03 2.99 -30.70
C ARG A 544 -6.45 1.93 -31.64
N PHE A 545 -5.13 1.94 -31.89
CA PHE A 545 -4.46 0.94 -32.76
C PHE A 545 -4.44 -0.47 -32.16
N LEU A 546 -4.69 -0.60 -30.85
CA LEU A 546 -4.63 -1.89 -30.18
C LEU A 546 -5.70 -2.85 -30.72
N PRO A 547 -5.36 -4.15 -30.90
CA PRO A 547 -6.36 -5.20 -31.11
C PRO A 547 -7.40 -5.23 -29.99
N VAL A 548 -8.65 -5.58 -30.32
CA VAL A 548 -9.81 -5.57 -29.39
C VAL A 548 -9.49 -6.16 -28.02
N LYS A 549 -8.88 -7.35 -27.98
CA LYS A 549 -8.52 -8.05 -26.74
C LYS A 549 -7.63 -7.24 -25.78
N TYR A 550 -6.75 -6.37 -26.29
CA TYR A 550 -5.87 -5.52 -25.48
C TYR A 550 -6.50 -4.14 -25.25
N ARG A 551 -7.25 -3.64 -26.24
CA ARG A 551 -7.97 -2.39 -26.16
C ARG A 551 -9.04 -2.42 -25.07
N GLU A 552 -9.76 -3.52 -24.89
CA GLU A 552 -10.74 -3.68 -23.81
C GLU A 552 -10.12 -3.53 -22.42
N VAL A 553 -8.91 -4.07 -22.22
CA VAL A 553 -8.18 -3.93 -20.95
C VAL A 553 -7.82 -2.47 -20.69
N VAL A 554 -7.26 -1.81 -21.71
CA VAL A 554 -6.86 -0.40 -21.64
C VAL A 554 -8.09 0.50 -21.44
N ASP A 555 -9.17 0.28 -22.18
CA ASP A 555 -10.41 1.07 -22.14
C ASP A 555 -11.09 0.97 -20.77
N ASN A 556 -11.17 -0.24 -20.21
CA ASN A 556 -11.71 -0.44 -18.87
C ASN A 556 -10.89 0.30 -17.80
N THR A 557 -9.55 0.29 -17.91
CA THR A 557 -8.68 1.02 -16.99
C THR A 557 -8.80 2.53 -17.16
N ILE A 558 -8.89 3.03 -18.40
CA ILE A 558 -9.14 4.45 -18.67
C ILE A 558 -10.48 4.88 -18.08
N GLN A 559 -11.55 4.13 -18.35
CA GLN A 559 -12.91 4.45 -17.89
C GLN A 559 -13.02 4.55 -16.37
N THR A 560 -12.35 3.66 -15.65
CA THR A 560 -12.36 3.65 -14.17
C THR A 560 -11.50 4.75 -13.53
N ASN A 561 -10.67 5.46 -14.32
CA ASN A 561 -9.77 6.52 -13.84
C ASN A 561 -9.92 7.84 -14.64
N ALA A 562 -11.03 8.00 -15.36
CA ALA A 562 -11.30 9.13 -16.24
C ALA A 562 -11.77 10.39 -15.47
N PHE A 563 -11.09 10.78 -14.39
CA PHE A 563 -11.48 11.94 -13.57
C PHE A 563 -11.47 13.26 -14.38
N PHE A 564 -10.62 13.37 -15.40
CA PHE A 564 -10.63 14.51 -16.33
C PHE A 564 -11.72 14.46 -17.40
N ALA A 565 -12.58 13.44 -17.41
CA ALA A 565 -13.82 13.44 -18.21
C ALA A 565 -15.01 14.03 -17.44
N LEU A 566 -14.84 14.35 -16.15
CA LEU A 566 -15.89 15.00 -15.38
C LEU A 566 -16.24 16.38 -15.98
N PRO A 567 -17.52 16.78 -16.00
CA PRO A 567 -17.97 18.01 -16.67
C PRO A 567 -17.17 19.25 -16.29
N GLU A 568 -16.86 19.42 -15.00
CA GLU A 568 -16.07 20.53 -14.48
C GLU A 568 -14.65 20.57 -15.05
N ASN A 569 -14.00 19.41 -15.25
CA ASN A 569 -12.67 19.33 -15.86
C ASN A 569 -12.71 19.55 -17.37
N VAL A 570 -13.80 19.12 -18.03
CA VAL A 570 -14.02 19.42 -19.46
C VAL A 570 -14.18 20.92 -19.66
N LEU A 571 -15.00 21.58 -18.82
CA LEU A 571 -15.19 23.03 -18.86
C LEU A 571 -13.88 23.79 -18.62
N LEU A 572 -13.03 23.35 -17.67
CA LEU A 572 -11.70 23.93 -17.46
C LEU A 572 -10.84 23.91 -18.73
N ALA A 573 -10.87 22.81 -19.48
CA ALA A 573 -10.12 22.71 -20.74
C ALA A 573 -10.72 23.55 -21.87
N MET A 574 -12.04 23.72 -21.88
CA MET A 574 -12.74 24.56 -22.86
C MET A 574 -12.46 26.04 -22.64
N VAL A 575 -12.36 26.50 -21.38
CA VAL A 575 -12.05 27.91 -21.05
C VAL A 575 -10.69 28.35 -21.59
N THR A 576 -9.74 27.44 -21.75
CA THR A 576 -8.43 27.72 -22.35
C THR A 576 -8.29 27.22 -23.78
N ASP A 577 -9.39 26.87 -24.46
CA ASP A 577 -9.34 26.46 -25.87
C ASP A 577 -8.90 27.62 -26.77
N SER A 578 -8.18 27.34 -27.85
CA SER A 578 -7.74 28.36 -28.79
C SER A 578 -8.90 29.01 -29.54
N ARG A 579 -10.02 28.30 -29.72
CA ARG A 579 -11.21 28.79 -30.43
C ARG A 579 -12.07 29.65 -29.50
N LEU A 580 -12.37 30.88 -29.92
CA LEU A 580 -13.20 31.81 -29.15
C LEU A 580 -14.60 31.26 -28.88
N THR A 581 -15.21 30.60 -29.87
CA THR A 581 -16.56 30.02 -29.75
C THR A 581 -16.65 28.96 -28.67
N VAL A 582 -15.61 28.12 -28.50
CA VAL A 582 -15.55 27.11 -27.44
C VAL A 582 -15.42 27.75 -26.07
N ARG A 583 -14.62 28.82 -25.94
CA ARG A 583 -14.49 29.57 -24.68
C ARG A 583 -15.80 30.25 -24.29
N GLN A 584 -16.50 30.85 -25.25
CA GLN A 584 -17.82 31.47 -25.03
C GLN A 584 -18.86 30.44 -24.58
N ASP A 585 -18.88 29.27 -25.21
CA ASP A 585 -19.78 28.18 -24.83
C ASP A 585 -19.48 27.65 -23.41
N ALA A 586 -18.19 27.53 -23.05
CA ALA A 586 -17.78 27.16 -21.70
C ALA A 586 -18.26 28.18 -20.66
N LEU A 587 -18.07 29.48 -20.95
CA LEU A 587 -18.52 30.55 -20.06
C LEU A 587 -20.03 30.53 -19.88
N ALA A 588 -20.79 30.38 -20.98
CA ALA A 588 -22.25 30.29 -20.92
C ALA A 588 -22.71 29.12 -20.03
N LYS A 589 -22.12 27.92 -20.22
CA LYS A 589 -22.41 26.74 -19.39
C LYS A 589 -22.08 26.95 -17.92
N ILE A 590 -20.95 27.59 -17.62
CA ILE A 590 -20.54 27.90 -16.24
C ILE A 590 -21.50 28.90 -15.60
N LEU A 591 -21.90 29.96 -16.32
CA LEU A 591 -22.84 30.96 -15.81
C LEU A 591 -24.22 30.33 -15.56
N GLN A 592 -24.71 29.51 -16.49
CA GLN A 592 -25.96 28.78 -16.33
C GLN A 592 -25.93 27.88 -15.09
N ALA A 593 -24.89 27.06 -14.92
CA ALA A 593 -24.77 26.16 -13.77
C ALA A 593 -24.73 26.92 -12.43
N LYS A 594 -24.14 28.12 -12.39
CA LYS A 594 -24.13 28.97 -11.20
C LYS A 594 -25.52 29.49 -10.84
N THR A 595 -26.32 29.86 -11.84
CA THR A 595 -27.72 30.29 -11.63
C THR A 595 -28.59 29.14 -11.13
N GLU A 596 -28.41 27.93 -11.65
CA GLU A 596 -29.16 26.74 -11.22
C GLU A 596 -28.81 26.32 -9.77
N GLN A 597 -27.55 26.49 -9.34
CA GLN A 597 -27.13 26.19 -7.96
C GLN A 597 -27.71 27.15 -6.91
N SER A 598 -27.94 28.43 -7.25
CA SER A 598 -28.62 29.36 -6.34
C SER A 598 -30.08 28.96 -6.07
N ASP A 599 -30.72 28.24 -6.99
CA ASP A 599 -32.12 27.82 -6.89
C ASP A 599 -32.30 26.46 -6.18
N THR A 600 -31.22 25.70 -5.97
CA THR A 600 -31.27 24.31 -5.45
C THR A 600 -30.46 24.07 -4.17
N ALA A 601 -30.16 25.12 -3.40
CA ALA A 601 -29.41 24.99 -2.16
C ALA A 601 -29.99 23.88 -1.24
N PHE A 602 -29.19 22.82 -1.07
CA PHE A 602 -29.41 21.61 -0.26
C PHE A 602 -30.28 20.48 -0.81
N LYS A 603 -29.91 19.89 -1.96
CA LYS A 603 -30.02 18.42 -2.14
C LYS A 603 -28.88 17.87 -3.00
N GLN A 604 -27.77 17.45 -2.37
CA GLN A 604 -26.93 16.34 -2.87
C GLN A 604 -26.04 15.76 -1.76
#